data_AF-A0A5C9EME6-F1
#
_entry.id   AF-A0A5C9EME6-F1
#
_cell.length_a   1.000
_cell.length_b   1.000
_cell.length_c   1.000
_cell.angle_alpha   90.00
_cell.angle_beta   90.00
_cell.angle_gamma   90.00
#
_symmetry.space_group_name_H-M   'P 1'
#
loop_
_entity.id
_entity.type
_entity.pdbx_description
1 polymer ?
#
loop_
_entity_poly.entity_id
_entity_poly.type
_entity_poly.pdbx_seq_one_letter_code
_entity_poly.pdbx_strand_id
1 'polypeptide(L)' 'MNDECKIEISNEYKTKLEKISEVLNVSISKMIEIAFNEFFELVYCDTDIFLEKIGLLDNLREVINE' A
#
# COMPACT_ATOMS: atom_id res chain seq x y z
N MET A 1 -1.14 -22.40 8.91
CA MET A 1 0.21 -22.04 8.43
C MET A 1 0.27 -20.53 8.44
N ASN A 2 1.21 -19.93 9.17
CA ASN A 2 1.46 -18.50 9.03
C ASN A 2 2.41 -18.35 7.84
N ASP A 3 1.86 -18.10 6.67
CA ASP A 3 2.66 -17.72 5.52
C ASP A 3 3.22 -16.32 5.81
N GLU A 4 4.51 -16.25 6.10
CA GLU A 4 5.19 -14.96 6.24
C GLU A 4 5.25 -14.29 4.86
N CYS A 5 4.43 -13.25 4.68
CA CYS A 5 4.46 -12.43 3.49
C CYS A 5 5.69 -11.50 3.56
N LYS A 6 6.64 -11.70 2.64
CA LYS A 6 7.83 -10.83 2.50
C LYS A 6 7.60 -9.87 1.35
N ILE A 7 7.92 -8.60 1.59
CA ILE A 7 7.75 -7.53 0.62
C ILE A 7 9.12 -6.96 0.32
N GLU A 8 9.52 -7.01 -0.94
CA GLU A 8 10.73 -6.38 -1.42
C GLU A 8 10.42 -4.94 -1.83
N ILE A 9 11.17 -3.99 -1.28
CA ILE A 9 11.12 -2.58 -1.65
C ILE A 9 12.45 -2.17 -2.26
N SER A 10 12.40 -1.26 -3.24
CA SER A 10 13.63 -0.78 -3.87
C SER A 10 14.54 -0.08 -2.83
N ASN A 11 15.85 -0.18 -3.04
CA ASN A 11 16.82 0.49 -2.16
C ASN A 11 16.60 2.00 -2.08
N GLU A 12 16.15 2.63 -3.18
CA GLU A 12 15.84 4.06 -3.19
C GLU A 12 14.71 4.41 -2.21
N TYR A 13 13.61 3.64 -2.23
CA TYR A 13 12.49 3.86 -1.30
C TYR A 13 12.91 3.58 0.13
N LYS A 14 13.69 2.51 0.37
CA LYS A 14 14.21 2.19 1.69
C LYS A 14 15.03 3.33 2.28
N THR A 15 16.00 3.86 1.55
CA THR A 15 16.84 4.98 2.02
C THR A 15 16.04 6.25 2.28
N LYS A 16 15.02 6.54 1.47
CA LYS A 16 14.12 7.66 1.72
C LYS A 16 13.29 7.44 2.99
N LEU A 17 12.77 6.23 3.19
CA LEU A 17 11.97 5.88 4.37
C LEU A 17 12.80 5.96 5.66
N GLU A 18 14.05 5.51 5.62
CA GLU A 18 15.02 5.62 6.73
C GLU A 18 15.18 7.08 7.16
N LYS A 19 15.45 7.99 6.22
CA LYS A 19 15.59 9.44 6.51
C LYS A 19 14.31 10.04 7.10
N ILE A 20 13.15 9.68 6.56
CA ILE A 20 11.86 10.14 7.09
C ILE A 20 11.65 9.62 8.51
N SER A 21 11.98 8.35 8.77
CA SER A 21 11.84 7.71 10.08
C SER A 21 12.69 8.41 11.15
N GLU A 22 13.90 8.85 10.79
CA GLU A 22 14.79 9.61 11.68
C GLU A 22 14.21 11.00 11.99
N VAL A 23 13.73 11.73 10.97
CA VAL A 23 13.14 13.07 11.14
C VAL A 23 11.89 13.03 12.01
N LEU A 24 11.05 12.01 11.83
CA LEU A 24 9.81 11.85 12.58
C LEU A 24 10.01 11.19 13.95
N ASN A 25 11.20 10.65 14.22
CA ASN A 25 11.50 9.84 15.41
C ASN A 25 10.51 8.67 15.58
N VAL A 26 10.22 7.97 14.48
CA VAL A 26 9.31 6.82 14.42
C VAL A 26 10.08 5.63 13.83
N SER A 27 9.87 4.42 14.34
CA SER A 27 10.54 3.24 13.78
C SER A 27 10.07 2.96 12.34
N ILE A 28 10.99 2.46 11.50
CA ILE A 28 10.68 2.02 10.13
C ILE A 28 9.54 0.99 10.13
N SER A 29 9.55 0.04 11.08
CA SER A 29 8.47 -0.94 11.21
C SER A 29 7.10 -0.30 11.39
N LYS A 30 7.01 0.77 12.19
CA LYS A 30 5.76 1.49 12.42
C LYS A 30 5.35 2.32 11.21
N MET A 31 6.30 2.93 10.51
CA MET A 31 6.03 3.63 9.25
C MET A 31 5.44 2.68 8.19
N ILE A 32 6.02 1.48 8.07
CA ILE A 32 5.53 0.43 7.17
C ILE A 32 4.12 0.00 7.57
N GLU A 33 3.87 -0.26 8.85
CA GLU A 33 2.55 -0.63 9.37
C GLU A 33 1.49 0.43 9.02
N ILE A 34 1.80 1.72 9.21
CA ILE A 34 0.90 2.83 8.86
C ILE A 34 0.61 2.84 7.36
N ALA A 35 1.65 2.74 6.52
CA ALA A 35 1.47 2.74 5.07
C ALA A 35 0.61 1.56 4.57
N PHE A 36 0.74 0.37 5.18
CA PHE A 36 -0.11 -0.76 4.86
C PHE A 36 -1.56 -0.54 5.29
N ASN A 37 -1.79 0.00 6.49
CA ASN A 37 -3.15 0.29 6.95
C ASN A 37 -3.83 1.31 6.01
N GLU A 38 -3.15 2.38 5.63
CA GLU A 38 -3.68 3.36 4.67
C GLU A 38 -3.95 2.72 3.29
N PHE A 39 -3.09 1.81 2.84
CA PHE A 39 -3.32 1.07 1.60
C PHE A 39 -4.58 0.19 1.68
N PHE A 40 -4.79 -0.53 2.79
CA PHE A 40 -5.98 -1.35 2.96
C PHE A 40 -7.25 -0.51 3.08
N GLU A 41 -7.19 0.64 3.75
CA GLU A 41 -8.30 1.60 3.78
C GLU A 41 -8.63 2.10 2.36
N LEU A 42 -7.62 2.44 1.54
CA LEU A 42 -7.83 2.81 0.14
C LEU A 42 -8.49 1.67 -0.66
N VAL A 43 -8.02 0.43 -0.49
CA VAL A 43 -8.60 -0.74 -1.18
C VAL A 43 -10.05 -0.97 -0.79
N TYR A 44 -10.40 -0.81 0.49
CA TYR A 44 -11.71 -1.15 1.03
C TYR A 44 -12.73 -0.01 0.90
N CYS A 45 -12.36 1.22 1.25
CA CYS A 45 -13.26 2.37 1.28
C CYS A 45 -13.37 3.06 -0.08
N ASP A 46 -12.29 3.04 -0.86
CA ASP A 46 -12.17 3.78 -2.12
C ASP A 46 -11.75 2.83 -3.27
N THR A 47 -12.44 1.69 -3.36
CA THR A 47 -12.10 0.59 -4.27
C THR A 47 -12.00 1.03 -5.73
N ASP A 48 -12.87 1.94 -6.18
CA ASP A 48 -12.81 2.49 -7.55
C ASP A 48 -11.49 3.25 -7.81
N ILE A 49 -11.05 4.07 -6.86
CA ILE A 49 -9.78 4.81 -6.96
C ILE A 49 -8.59 3.84 -6.96
N PHE A 50 -8.64 2.82 -6.11
CA PHE A 50 -7.61 1.79 -6.08
C PHE A 50 -7.52 1.07 -7.45
N LEU A 51 -8.65 0.62 -7.99
CA LEU A 51 -8.72 -0.09 -9.26
C LEU A 51 -8.28 0.78 -10.43
N GLU A 52 -8.61 2.07 -10.41
CA GLU A 52 -8.08 3.04 -11.39
C GLU A 52 -6.55 3.10 -11.34
N LYS A 53 -5.97 3.22 -10.14
CA LYS A 53 -4.50 3.30 -9.97
C LYS A 53 -3.76 2.06 -10.44
N ILE A 54 -4.38 0.88 -10.39
CA ILE A 54 -3.78 -0.37 -10.89
C ILE A 54 -4.24 -0.74 -12.30
N GLY A 55 -5.00 0.13 -12.98
CA GLY A 55 -5.44 -0.07 -14.36
C GLY A 55 -6.50 -1.17 -14.53
N LEU A 56 -7.26 -1.48 -13.48
CA LEU A 56 -8.30 -2.52 -13.47
C LEU A 56 -9.72 -1.95 -13.27
N LEU A 57 -9.91 -0.63 -13.33
CA LEU A 57 -11.23 -0.02 -13.18
C LEU A 57 -12.24 -0.52 -14.21
N ASP A 58 -11.79 -0.76 -15.45
CA ASP A 58 -12.66 -1.27 -16.51
C ASP A 58 -13.15 -2.70 -16.22
N ASN A 59 -12.34 -3.55 -15.60
CA ASN A 59 -12.76 -4.90 -15.19
C ASN A 59 -13.87 -4.84 -14.11
N LEU A 60 -13.85 -3.83 -13.24
CA LEU A 60 -14.93 -3.64 -12.26
C LEU A 60 -16.21 -3.15 -12.93
N ARG A 61 -16.09 -2.23 -13.89
CA ARG A 61 -17.24 -1.76 -14.67
C ARG A 61 -17.91 -2.89 -15.44
N GLU A 62 -17.15 -3.86 -15.94
CA GLU A 62 -17.71 -5.07 -16.56
C GLU A 62 -18.52 -5.88 -15.53
N VAL A 63 -18.01 -6.08 -14.31
CA VAL A 63 -18.69 -6.84 -13.25
C VAL A 63 -19.93 -6.11 -12.69
N ILE A 64 -19.93 -4.78 -12.62
CA ILE A 64 -21.06 -3.99 -12.07
C ILE A 64 -22.20 -3.82 -13.08
N ASN A 65 -21.89 -3.82 -14.38
CA ASN A 65 -22.89 -3.64 -15.44
C ASN A 65 -23.47 -4.96 -15.99
N GLU A 66 -23.05 -6.10 -15.44
CA GLU A 66 -23.71 -7.42 -15.56
C GLU A 66 -24.75 -7.63 -14.44
#